data_AF-A0A0T6BBE8-F1
#
_entry.id   AF-A0A0T6BBE8-F1
#
_cell.length_a   1.000
_cell.length_b   1.000
_cell.length_c   1.000
_cell.angle_alpha   90.00
_cell.angle_beta   90.00
_cell.angle_gamma   90.00
#
_symmetry.space_group_name_H-M   'P 1'
#
loop_
_entity.id
_entity.type
_entity.pdbx_description
1 polymer ?
#
loop_
_entity_poly.entity_id
_entity_poly.type
_entity_poly.pdbx_seq_one_letter_code
_entity_poly.pdbx_strand_id
1 'polypeptide(L)'
;MSGNEQTLRQRFKARKSAVIIYNKSDEKTKISLPLPANYLLAVLGLILIVFTAVIVIEKQLPPGLKIAEEHRYPDRFIAERAYNHLRNLTSLGPRIAGSHVNEVLAVNLLKKEIDEIINNAKKKHVIQLDIQRVSGSFALKFLDGMTNVYSGLQNVVVRVGSHANSPHSL
;
A
#
# COMPACT_ATOMS: atom_id res chain seq x y z
N MET A 1 -15.87 92.76 -20.44
CA MET A 1 -15.23 91.55 -19.88
C MET A 1 -15.75 90.36 -20.65
N SER A 2 -14.87 89.78 -21.46
CA SER A 2 -15.17 88.77 -22.49
C SER A 2 -15.37 87.40 -21.84
N GLY A 3 -16.53 86.79 -22.09
CA GLY A 3 -16.83 85.43 -21.64
C GLY A 3 -15.97 84.42 -22.40
N ASN A 4 -15.23 83.60 -21.66
CA ASN A 4 -14.52 82.44 -22.20
C ASN A 4 -15.37 81.19 -21.97
N GLU A 5 -16.11 80.80 -22.99
CA GLU A 5 -16.59 79.44 -23.21
C GLU A 5 -15.38 78.54 -23.51
N GLN A 6 -15.02 77.62 -22.60
CA GLN A 6 -14.26 76.42 -22.94
C GLN A 6 -14.79 75.21 -22.16
N THR A 7 -15.98 74.77 -22.56
CA THR A 7 -16.54 73.46 -22.21
C THR A 7 -15.94 72.38 -23.10
N LEU A 8 -15.36 71.36 -22.44
CA LEU A 8 -15.45 69.94 -22.80
C LEU A 8 -15.05 69.55 -24.23
N ARG A 9 -13.78 69.75 -24.59
CA ARG A 9 -13.22 69.14 -25.79
C ARG A 9 -12.85 67.67 -25.57
N GLN A 10 -13.46 66.82 -26.41
CA GLN A 10 -12.91 65.58 -26.95
C GLN A 10 -12.89 64.34 -26.06
N ARG A 11 -14.05 63.75 -25.79
CA ARG A 11 -14.21 62.29 -25.80
C ARG A 11 -15.53 61.97 -26.51
N PHE A 12 -15.57 60.86 -27.24
CA PHE A 12 -16.66 60.43 -28.14
C PHE A 12 -16.58 60.95 -29.58
N LYS A 13 -15.49 60.59 -30.26
CA LYS A 13 -15.55 60.35 -31.70
C LYS A 13 -16.51 59.17 -31.91
N ALA A 14 -17.62 59.39 -32.60
CA ALA A 14 -18.59 58.34 -32.92
C ALA A 14 -17.84 57.14 -33.53
N ARG A 15 -17.80 56.02 -32.79
CA ARG A 15 -17.33 54.74 -33.34
C ARG A 15 -18.30 54.42 -34.47
N LYS A 16 -17.85 54.52 -35.72
CA LYS A 16 -18.53 53.86 -36.83
C LYS A 16 -18.72 52.42 -36.40
N SER A 17 -19.97 51.98 -36.31
CA SER A 17 -20.33 50.59 -36.08
C SER A 17 -19.73 49.80 -37.24
N ALA A 18 -18.52 49.29 -37.03
CA ALA A 18 -17.96 48.30 -37.92
C ALA A 18 -18.91 47.10 -37.81
N VAL A 19 -19.74 46.92 -38.84
CA VAL A 19 -20.44 45.66 -39.06
C VAL A 19 -19.33 44.65 -39.23
N ILE A 20 -19.02 43.93 -38.16
CA ILE A 20 -18.18 42.75 -38.21
C ILE A 20 -19.05 41.74 -38.96
N ILE A 21 -18.83 41.65 -40.27
CA ILE A 21 -19.32 40.53 -41.05
C ILE A 21 -18.67 39.30 -40.45
N TYR A 22 -19.46 38.54 -39.68
CA TYR A 22 -19.05 37.27 -39.14
C TYR A 22 -18.98 36.30 -40.34
N ASN A 23 -17.82 36.26 -40.98
CA ASN A 23 -17.53 35.22 -41.96
C ASN A 23 -17.52 33.90 -41.19
N LYS A 24 -18.62 33.15 -41.31
CA LYS A 24 -18.69 31.75 -40.94
C LYS A 24 -17.83 30.97 -41.93
N SER A 25 -16.51 31.08 -41.78
CA SER A 25 -15.61 30.07 -42.28
C SER A 25 -15.95 28.80 -41.50
N ASP A 26 -16.40 27.77 -42.23
CA ASP A 26 -16.71 26.45 -41.70
C ASP A 26 -15.52 25.87 -40.92
N GLU A 27 -15.45 26.22 -39.63
CA GLU A 27 -14.60 25.53 -38.68
C GLU A 27 -15.25 24.17 -38.47
N LYS A 28 -14.90 23.22 -39.34
CA LYS A 28 -15.24 21.81 -39.19
C LYS A 28 -14.68 21.37 -37.84
N THR A 29 -15.53 21.38 -36.82
CA THR A 29 -15.26 20.74 -35.54
C THR A 29 -14.90 19.30 -35.91
N LYS A 30 -13.62 18.94 -35.78
CA LYS A 30 -13.18 17.57 -36.07
C LYS A 30 -13.78 16.69 -34.99
N ILE A 31 -15.01 16.22 -35.22
CA ILE A 31 -15.64 15.17 -34.42
C ILE A 31 -14.77 13.95 -34.65
N SER A 32 -13.96 13.59 -33.65
CA SER A 32 -13.20 12.34 -33.70
C SER A 32 -14.19 11.20 -33.88
N LEU A 33 -14.03 10.43 -34.95
CA LEU A 33 -14.89 9.29 -35.22
C LEU A 33 -14.86 8.36 -33.99
N PRO A 34 -16.01 7.82 -33.56
CA PRO A 34 -16.02 6.84 -32.48
C PRO A 34 -15.11 5.67 -32.87
N LEU A 35 -14.33 5.18 -31.91
CA LEU A 35 -13.50 4.00 -32.11
C LEU A 35 -14.35 2.86 -32.70
N PRO A 36 -13.87 2.13 -33.72
CA PRO A 36 -14.65 1.07 -34.32
C PRO A 36 -14.90 -0.07 -33.33
N ALA A 37 -16.04 -0.75 -33.47
CA ALA A 37 -16.55 -1.73 -32.51
C ALA A 37 -15.61 -2.93 -32.27
N ASN A 38 -14.70 -3.22 -33.20
CA ASN A 38 -13.69 -4.27 -33.07
C ASN A 38 -12.72 -4.01 -31.90
N TYR A 39 -12.38 -2.75 -31.59
CA TYR A 39 -11.54 -2.44 -30.43
C TYR A 39 -12.27 -2.76 -29.11
N LEU A 40 -13.58 -2.51 -29.04
CA LEU A 40 -14.39 -2.87 -27.86
C LEU A 40 -14.42 -4.38 -27.67
N LEU A 41 -14.62 -5.15 -28.75
CA LEU A 41 -14.59 -6.61 -28.73
C LEU A 41 -13.20 -7.14 -28.33
N ALA A 42 -12.12 -6.53 -28.82
CA ALA A 42 -10.76 -6.92 -28.46
C ALA A 42 -10.46 -6.66 -26.97
N VAL A 43 -10.86 -5.50 -26.44
CA VAL A 43 -10.71 -5.17 -25.02
C VAL A 43 -11.55 -6.11 -24.16
N LEU A 44 -12.79 -6.40 -24.55
CA LEU A 44 -13.63 -7.37 -23.86
C LEU A 44 -13.00 -8.77 -23.84
N GLY A 45 -12.48 -9.21 -24.99
CA GLY A 45 -11.75 -10.49 -25.10
C GLY A 45 -10.52 -10.53 -24.20
N LEU A 46 -9.74 -9.45 -24.15
CA LEU A 46 -8.58 -9.34 -23.26
C LEU A 46 -8.99 -9.40 -21.78
N ILE A 47 -10.06 -8.71 -21.38
CA ILE A 47 -10.59 -8.79 -20.01
C ILE A 47 -10.98 -10.23 -19.67
N LEU A 48 -11.68 -10.94 -20.57
CA LEU A 48 -12.08 -12.33 -20.34
C LEU A 48 -10.89 -13.28 -20.24
N ILE A 49 -9.86 -13.09 -21.07
CA ILE A 49 -8.62 -13.88 -21.01
C ILE A 49 -7.92 -13.65 -19.67
N VAL A 50 -7.74 -12.40 -19.25
CA VAL A 50 -7.11 -12.07 -17.96
C VAL A 50 -7.91 -12.65 -16.80
N PHE A 51 -9.24 -12.50 -16.82
CA PHE A 51 -10.12 -13.04 -15.78
C PHE A 51 -10.04 -14.58 -15.70
N THR A 52 -10.04 -15.25 -16.84
CA THR A 52 -9.90 -16.72 -16.89
C THR A 52 -8.53 -17.15 -16.37
N ALA A 53 -7.46 -16.44 -16.74
CA ALA A 53 -6.11 -16.71 -16.24
C ALA A 53 -6.03 -16.58 -14.72
N VAL A 54 -6.63 -15.54 -14.13
CA VAL A 54 -6.70 -15.35 -12.68
C VAL A 54 -7.39 -16.55 -12.01
N ILE A 55 -8.55 -16.98 -12.50
CA ILE A 55 -9.27 -18.14 -11.93
C ILE A 55 -8.44 -19.42 -12.01
N VAL A 56 -7.75 -19.65 -13.13
CA VAL A 56 -6.89 -20.83 -13.30
C VAL A 56 -5.73 -20.80 -12.29
N ILE A 57 -5.12 -19.65 -12.08
CA ILE A 57 -4.04 -19.47 -11.10
C ILE A 57 -4.55 -19.68 -9.68
N GLU A 58 -5.69 -19.08 -9.32
CA GLU A 58 -6.28 -19.23 -7.98
C GLU A 58 -6.61 -20.69 -7.64
N LYS A 59 -7.11 -21.46 -8.61
CA LYS A 59 -7.42 -22.88 -8.41
C LYS A 59 -6.18 -23.77 -8.24
N GLN A 60 -4.99 -23.27 -8.60
CA GLN A 60 -3.72 -23.97 -8.36
C GLN A 60 -3.15 -23.68 -6.96
N LEU A 61 -3.70 -22.69 -6.24
CA LEU A 61 -3.22 -22.37 -4.90
C LEU A 61 -3.63 -23.46 -3.89
N PRO A 62 -2.74 -23.83 -2.95
CA PRO A 62 -3.10 -24.76 -1.88
C PRO A 62 -4.29 -24.22 -1.07
N PRO A 63 -5.30 -25.04 -0.75
CA PRO A 63 -6.40 -24.59 0.09
C PRO A 63 -5.90 -24.24 1.48
N GLY A 64 -6.41 -23.13 2.03
CA GLY A 64 -6.10 -22.72 3.40
C GLY A 64 -6.80 -23.63 4.41
N LEU A 65 -6.02 -24.45 5.13
CA LEU A 65 -6.54 -25.34 6.15
C LEU A 65 -7.13 -24.56 7.33
N LYS A 66 -8.26 -25.07 7.85
CA LYS A 66 -8.95 -24.55 9.03
C LYS A 66 -8.49 -25.25 10.30
N ILE A 67 -8.69 -24.61 11.46
CA ILE A 67 -8.35 -25.18 12.77
C ILE A 67 -9.14 -26.49 13.01
N ALA A 68 -10.39 -26.53 12.56
CA ALA A 68 -11.21 -27.74 12.64
C ALA A 68 -10.64 -28.93 11.85
N GLU A 69 -9.74 -28.71 10.89
CA GLU A 69 -9.16 -29.76 10.06
C GLU A 69 -7.76 -30.20 10.52
N GLU A 70 -7.23 -29.55 11.57
CA GLU A 70 -5.88 -29.79 12.10
C GLU A 70 -5.65 -31.26 12.47
N HIS A 71 -6.65 -31.91 13.06
CA HIS A 71 -6.56 -33.32 13.44
C HIS A 71 -6.38 -34.28 12.25
N ARG A 72 -6.74 -33.85 11.02
CA ARG A 72 -6.52 -34.65 9.79
C ARG A 72 -5.14 -34.38 9.19
N TYR A 73 -4.51 -33.25 9.52
CA TYR A 73 -3.29 -32.77 8.88
C TYR A 73 -2.32 -32.17 9.93
N PRO A 74 -1.80 -32.98 10.87
CA PRO A 74 -1.03 -32.50 12.02
C PRO A 74 0.29 -31.79 11.66
N ASP A 75 0.89 -32.13 10.50
CA ASP A 75 2.17 -31.59 10.05
C ASP A 75 2.02 -30.52 8.96
N ARG A 76 0.82 -29.94 8.82
CA ARG A 76 0.52 -28.94 7.80
C ARG A 76 0.25 -27.58 8.41
N PHE A 77 0.60 -26.54 7.68
CA PHE A 77 0.31 -25.16 8.04
C PHE A 77 -1.20 -24.91 8.09
N ILE A 78 -1.67 -24.34 9.19
CA ILE A 78 -3.08 -23.98 9.39
C ILE A 78 -3.28 -22.49 9.10
N ALA A 79 -3.91 -22.19 7.97
CA ALA A 79 -4.09 -20.82 7.47
C ALA A 79 -4.99 -19.98 8.38
N GLU A 80 -6.04 -20.58 8.95
CA GLU A 80 -6.95 -19.87 9.87
C GLU A 80 -6.23 -19.36 11.12
N ARG A 81 -5.31 -20.14 11.70
CA ARG A 81 -4.51 -19.72 12.87
C ARG A 81 -3.62 -18.53 12.53
N ALA A 82 -2.91 -18.60 11.41
CA ALA A 82 -2.07 -17.50 10.94
C ALA A 82 -2.87 -16.23 10.64
N TYR A 83 -4.06 -16.38 10.03
CA TYR A 83 -4.98 -15.27 9.82
C TYR A 83 -5.43 -14.64 11.14
N ASN A 84 -5.72 -15.45 12.17
CA ASN A 84 -6.10 -14.95 13.49
C ASN A 84 -4.97 -14.15 14.15
N HIS A 85 -3.72 -14.62 14.09
CA HIS A 85 -2.58 -13.83 14.59
C HIS A 85 -2.43 -12.50 13.84
N LEU A 86 -2.54 -12.51 12.51
CA LEU A 86 -2.48 -11.30 11.70
C LEU A 86 -3.64 -10.34 12.03
N ARG A 87 -4.86 -10.85 12.18
CA ARG A 87 -6.04 -10.09 12.56
C ARG A 87 -5.86 -9.45 13.93
N ASN A 88 -5.34 -10.19 14.91
CA ASN A 88 -5.06 -9.67 16.25
C ASN A 88 -4.02 -8.54 16.19
N LEU A 89 -2.91 -8.75 15.50
CA LEU A 89 -1.86 -7.73 15.34
C LEU A 89 -2.37 -6.48 14.62
N THR A 90 -3.14 -6.66 13.54
CA THR A 90 -3.67 -5.54 12.74
C THR A 90 -4.77 -4.77 13.46
N SER A 91 -5.56 -5.43 14.31
CA SER A 91 -6.62 -4.80 15.11
C SER A 91 -6.13 -3.79 16.14
N LEU A 92 -4.82 -3.79 16.47
CA LEU A 92 -4.22 -2.84 17.42
C LEU A 92 -4.25 -1.38 16.92
N GLY A 93 -4.46 -1.15 15.62
CA GLY A 93 -4.45 0.16 14.99
C GLY A 93 -3.16 0.48 14.23
N PRO A 94 -2.92 1.75 13.87
CA PRO A 94 -1.72 2.16 13.12
C PRO A 94 -0.43 1.91 13.91
N ARG A 95 0.50 1.12 13.33
CA ARG A 95 1.80 0.75 13.93
C ARG A 95 2.93 1.56 13.30
N ILE A 96 2.84 2.88 13.38
CA ILE A 96 3.90 3.77 12.90
C ILE A 96 5.07 3.72 13.90
N ALA A 97 6.31 3.80 13.43
CA ALA A 97 7.49 3.83 14.30
C ALA A 97 7.37 4.95 15.37
N GLY A 98 7.70 4.63 16.61
CA GLY A 98 7.57 5.55 17.75
C GLY A 98 6.16 5.66 18.34
N SER A 99 5.13 5.05 17.73
CA SER A 99 3.79 4.99 18.33
C SER A 99 3.73 3.97 19.47
N HIS A 100 2.91 4.22 20.49
CA HIS A 100 2.67 3.26 21.58
C HIS A 100 2.15 1.90 21.06
N VAL A 101 1.36 1.93 19.99
CA VAL A 101 0.83 0.72 19.34
C VAL A 101 1.95 -0.14 18.78
N ASN A 102 2.93 0.45 18.10
CA ASN A 102 4.09 -0.27 17.56
C ASN A 102 5.07 -0.68 18.66
N GLU A 103 5.50 0.28 19.48
CA GLU A 103 6.61 0.10 20.42
C GLU A 103 6.24 -0.74 21.65
N VAL A 104 4.96 -0.79 22.03
CA VAL A 104 4.53 -1.48 23.25
C VAL A 104 3.53 -2.58 22.94
N LEU A 105 2.39 -2.24 22.32
CA LEU A 105 1.30 -3.21 22.16
C LEU A 105 1.66 -4.34 21.19
N ALA A 106 2.23 -4.02 20.03
CA ALA A 106 2.62 -5.02 19.05
C ALA A 106 3.75 -5.93 19.57
N VAL A 107 4.78 -5.36 20.20
CA VAL A 107 5.88 -6.12 20.81
C VAL A 107 5.36 -7.06 21.89
N ASN A 108 4.49 -6.59 22.79
CA ASN A 108 3.91 -7.42 23.84
C ASN A 108 3.01 -8.53 23.28
N LEU A 109 2.25 -8.25 22.22
CA LEU A 109 1.44 -9.25 21.53
C LEU A 109 2.34 -10.36 20.95
N LEU A 110 3.39 -9.98 20.22
CA LEU A 110 4.34 -10.96 19.65
C LEU A 110 5.03 -11.76 20.74
N LYS A 111 5.53 -11.11 21.79
CA LYS A 111 6.14 -11.77 22.94
C LYS A 111 5.20 -12.81 23.54
N LYS A 112 3.95 -12.44 23.79
CA LYS A 112 2.95 -13.35 24.36
C LYS A 112 2.72 -14.58 23.47
N GLU A 113 2.50 -14.38 22.18
CA GLU A 113 2.26 -15.47 21.22
C GLU A 113 3.49 -16.40 21.12
N ILE A 114 4.70 -15.85 21.13
CA ILE A 114 5.94 -16.63 21.11
C ILE A 114 6.15 -17.39 22.42
N ASP A 115 5.87 -16.77 23.56
CA ASP A 115 5.93 -17.43 24.87
C ASP A 115 4.93 -18.61 24.94
N GLU A 116 3.73 -18.45 24.38
CA GLU A 116 2.76 -19.55 24.25
C GLU A 116 3.29 -20.68 23.35
N ILE A 117 3.98 -20.36 22.25
CA ILE A 117 4.63 -21.36 21.40
C ILE A 117 5.75 -22.09 22.17
N ILE A 118 6.57 -21.37 22.93
CA ILE A 118 7.65 -21.96 23.75
C ILE A 118 7.06 -22.92 24.79
N ASN A 119 5.98 -22.52 25.47
CA ASN A 119 5.34 -23.33 26.51
C ASN A 119 4.69 -24.61 25.96
N ASN A 120 4.21 -24.58 24.72
CA ASN A 120 3.59 -25.72 24.06
C ASN A 120 4.58 -26.56 23.21
N ALA A 121 5.84 -26.14 23.12
CA ALA A 121 6.83 -26.82 22.32
C ALA A 121 7.21 -28.19 22.90
N LYS A 122 7.41 -29.18 22.03
CA LYS A 122 7.96 -30.49 22.43
C LYS A 122 9.39 -30.30 22.95
N LYS A 123 9.80 -31.03 23.99
CA LYS A 123 11.14 -30.97 24.62
C LYS A 123 12.32 -31.08 23.64
N LYS A 124 12.12 -31.67 22.46
CA LYS A 124 13.14 -31.79 21.41
C LYS A 124 13.48 -30.44 20.76
N HIS A 125 12.54 -29.51 20.68
CA HIS A 125 12.75 -28.20 20.09
C HIS A 125 13.29 -27.22 21.11
N VAL A 126 14.26 -26.40 20.70
CA VAL A 126 14.80 -25.29 21.47
C VAL A 126 14.32 -24.01 20.79
N ILE A 127 13.44 -23.28 21.45
CA ILE A 127 12.96 -21.99 20.97
C ILE A 127 13.47 -20.93 21.94
N GLN A 128 14.19 -19.94 21.41
CA GLN A 128 14.73 -18.83 22.19
C GLN A 128 14.17 -17.52 21.64
N LEU A 129 13.71 -16.68 22.54
CA LEU A 129 13.21 -15.33 22.26
C LEU A 129 14.23 -14.33 22.80
N ASP A 130 14.63 -13.38 21.95
CA ASP A 130 15.43 -12.23 22.33
C ASP A 130 14.72 -10.94 21.88
N ILE A 131 14.62 -9.97 22.79
CA ILE A 131 14.01 -8.66 22.53
C ILE A 131 15.08 -7.61 22.71
N GLN A 132 15.50 -7.01 21.60
CA GLN A 132 16.60 -6.06 21.58
C GLN A 132 16.06 -4.66 21.42
N ARG A 133 16.61 -3.70 22.17
CA ARG A 133 16.33 -2.28 21.99
C ARG A 133 17.58 -1.57 21.49
N VAL A 134 17.53 -1.04 20.29
CA VAL A 134 18.68 -0.46 19.60
C VAL A 134 18.41 0.97 19.16
N SER A 135 19.47 1.76 19.18
CA SER A 135 19.51 3.12 18.65
C SER A 135 20.75 3.24 17.78
N GLY A 136 20.69 4.05 16.74
CA GLY A 136 21.80 4.18 15.83
C GLY A 136 21.59 5.32 14.84
N SER A 137 22.63 5.59 14.08
CA SER A 137 22.59 6.58 13.04
C SER A 137 23.49 6.18 11.89
N PHE A 138 23.16 6.68 10.69
CA PHE A 138 24.00 6.52 9.52
C PHE A 138 23.90 7.76 8.62
N ALA A 139 25.03 8.15 8.03
CA ALA A 139 25.08 9.27 7.11
C ALA A 139 24.43 8.91 5.77
N LEU A 140 23.50 9.74 5.32
CA LEU A 140 22.91 9.67 3.98
C LEU A 140 23.83 10.44 3.03
N LYS A 141 24.23 9.78 1.93
CA LYS A 141 25.10 10.38 0.90
C LYS A 141 24.35 11.35 -0.03
N PHE A 142 23.04 11.54 0.17
CA PHE A 142 22.18 12.42 -0.61
C PHE A 142 21.67 13.57 0.27
N LEU A 143 21.26 14.68 -0.37
CA LEU A 143 20.79 15.91 0.32
C LEU A 143 21.85 16.53 1.25
N ASP A 144 23.05 16.77 0.73
CA ASP A 144 24.10 17.54 1.41
C ASP A 144 24.63 16.95 2.74
N GLY A 145 24.51 15.62 2.91
CA GLY A 145 25.12 14.92 4.05
C GLY A 145 24.23 14.79 5.30
N MET A 146 22.91 14.73 5.14
CA MET A 146 22.00 14.46 6.26
C MET A 146 22.31 13.14 6.97
N THR A 147 22.11 13.08 8.28
CA THR A 147 22.24 11.84 9.06
C THR A 147 20.86 11.31 9.41
N ASN A 148 20.58 10.05 9.05
CA ASN A 148 19.39 9.37 9.54
C ASN A 148 19.67 8.85 10.96
N VAL A 149 18.77 9.14 11.89
CA VAL A 149 18.87 8.73 13.30
C VAL A 149 17.61 7.98 13.66
N TYR A 150 17.78 6.81 14.27
CA TYR A 150 16.71 6.04 14.87
C TYR A 150 17.02 5.78 16.34
N SER A 151 16.02 5.82 17.20
CA SER A 151 16.19 5.62 18.63
C SER A 151 15.11 4.73 19.19
N GLY A 152 15.52 3.78 20.03
CA GLY A 152 14.60 2.92 20.77
C GLY A 152 13.84 1.93 19.89
N LEU A 153 14.37 1.57 18.71
CA LEU A 153 13.80 0.51 17.88
C LEU A 153 13.86 -0.82 18.63
N GLN A 154 12.76 -1.56 18.62
CA GLN A 154 12.67 -2.86 19.24
C GLN A 154 12.64 -3.98 18.20
N ASN A 155 13.58 -4.89 18.29
CA ASN A 155 13.63 -6.10 17.47
C ASN A 155 13.15 -7.29 18.30
N VAL A 156 12.21 -8.07 17.77
CA VAL A 156 11.76 -9.34 18.34
C VAL A 156 12.38 -10.46 17.51
N VAL A 157 13.39 -11.14 18.07
CA VAL A 157 14.16 -12.17 17.37
C VAL A 157 13.84 -13.53 17.98
N VAL A 158 13.46 -14.48 17.12
CA VAL A 158 13.18 -15.86 17.55
C VAL A 158 14.16 -16.79 16.87
N ARG A 159 14.86 -17.59 17.67
CA ARG A 159 15.71 -18.68 17.19
C ARG A 159 15.02 -20.00 17.48
N VAL A 160 14.77 -20.78 16.42
CA VAL A 160 14.24 -22.15 16.52
C VAL A 160 15.36 -23.13 16.20
N GLY A 161 15.53 -24.13 17.05
CA GLY A 161 16.52 -25.18 16.89
C GLY A 161 16.06 -26.50 17.50
N SER A 162 16.98 -27.45 17.56
CA SER A 162 16.77 -28.77 18.14
C SER A 162 17.91 -29.12 19.08
N HIS A 163 17.63 -29.93 20.10
CA HIS A 163 18.68 -30.52 20.94
C HIS A 163 19.48 -31.59 20.18
N ALA A 164 18.92 -32.15 19.11
CA ALA A 164 19.58 -33.15 18.29
C ALA A 164 20.27 -32.50 17.08
N ASN A 165 21.57 -32.70 16.93
CA ASN A 165 22.30 -32.37 15.70
C ASN A 165 21.90 -33.36 14.60
N SER A 166 20.81 -33.08 13.88
CA SER A 166 20.46 -33.80 12.66
C SER A 166 20.08 -32.83 11.54
N PRO A 167 20.34 -33.19 10.25
CA PRO A 167 20.05 -32.34 9.10
C PRO A 167 18.56 -31.96 8.95
N HIS A 168 17.65 -32.70 9.59
CA HIS A 168 16.19 -32.54 9.50
C HIS A 168 15.54 -32.44 10.88
N SER A 169 16.20 -31.77 11.82
CA SER A 169 15.80 -31.76 13.24
C SER A 169 14.72 -30.71 13.61
N LEU A 170 14.26 -29.90 12.65
CA LEU A 170 13.20 -28.91 12.79
C LEU A 170 11.83 -29.52 12.48
#